data_AF-A0A2G2V5R7-F1
#
_entry.id   AF-A0A2G2V5R7-F1
#
_cell.length_a   1.000
_cell.length_b   1.000
_cell.length_c   1.000
_cell.angle_alpha   90.00
_cell.angle_beta   90.00
_cell.angle_gamma   90.00
#
_symmetry.space_group_name_H-M   'P 1'
#
loop_
_entity.id
_entity.type
_entity.pdbx_description
1 polymer ?
#
loop_
_entity_poly.entity_id
_entity_poly.type
_entity_poly.pdbx_seq_one_letter_code
_entity_poly.pdbx_strand_id
1 'polypeptide(L)' 'MITPLLGYTPDLHSRSFDPNVRCAYHYDVQGNSIEDCSALKIEIEKMIQDKSIMVQTIDSGESSSHTDMQTSG' A
#
# COMPACT_ATOMS: atom_id res chain seq x y z
N MET A 1 -7.29 11.99 -1.45
CA MET A 1 -6.10 12.47 -0.71
C MET A 1 -6.08 11.70 0.61
N ILE A 2 -4.98 11.03 0.94
CA ILE A 2 -4.86 10.34 2.24
C ILE A 2 -4.63 11.40 3.31
N THR A 3 -5.48 11.41 4.33
CA THR A 3 -5.38 12.36 5.45
C THR A 3 -4.70 11.66 6.62
N PRO A 4 -3.63 12.22 7.21
CA PRO A 4 -3.02 11.63 8.39
C PRO A 4 -4.03 11.53 9.55
N LEU A 5 -4.04 10.37 10.22
CA LEU A 5 -5.02 10.02 11.23
C LEU A 5 -4.63 10.56 12.60
N LEU A 6 -5.48 11.43 13.13
CA LEU A 6 -5.31 12.04 14.45
C LEU A 6 -5.87 11.13 15.56
N GLY A 7 -5.25 11.15 16.74
CA GLY A 7 -5.74 10.44 17.91
C GLY A 7 -5.36 8.96 17.96
N TYR A 8 -4.43 8.52 17.12
CA TYR A 8 -3.85 7.18 17.23
C TYR A 8 -3.05 7.06 18.53
N THR A 9 -3.41 6.06 19.35
CA THR A 9 -2.66 5.68 20.54
C THR A 9 -1.89 4.39 20.21
N PRO A 10 -0.55 4.41 20.22
CA PRO A 10 0.22 3.22 19.92
C PRO A 10 0.08 2.20 21.06
N ASP A 11 -0.07 0.94 20.69
CA ASP A 11 -0.07 -0.16 21.66
C ASP A 11 1.37 -0.43 22.12
N LEU A 12 1.69 0.03 23.33
CA LEU A 12 3.00 -0.13 23.95
C LEU A 12 3.33 -1.59 24.29
N HIS A 13 2.33 -2.47 24.31
CA HIS A 13 2.51 -3.90 24.60
C HIS A 13 2.62 -4.76 23.34
N SER A 14 2.46 -4.16 22.15
CA SER A 14 2.63 -4.88 20.90
C SER A 14 4.06 -5.39 20.74
N ARG A 15 4.21 -6.63 20.27
CA ARG A 15 5.52 -7.20 19.93
C ARG A 15 6.25 -6.41 18.83
N SER A 16 5.50 -5.68 17.99
CA SER A 16 6.02 -4.85 16.90
C SER A 16 6.20 -3.38 17.30
N PHE A 17 6.05 -3.03 18.58
CA PHE A 17 6.32 -1.67 19.03
C PHE A 17 7.83 -1.41 19.07
N ASP A 18 8.27 -0.42 18.31
CA ASP A 18 9.62 0.13 18.32
C ASP A 18 9.55 1.65 18.61
N PRO A 19 10.08 2.12 19.75
CA PRO A 19 10.08 3.54 20.09
C PRO A 19 10.97 4.40 19.18
N ASN A 20 11.87 3.79 18.41
CA ASN A 20 12.77 4.50 17.49
C ASN A 20 12.13 4.75 16.12
N VAL A 21 11.02 4.07 15.83
CA VAL A 21 10.32 4.17 14.55
C VAL A 21 9.11 5.09 14.71
N ARG A 22 8.85 5.90 13.69
CA ARG A 22 7.76 6.87 13.65
C ARG A 22 6.89 6.66 12.41
N CYS A 23 5.58 6.75 12.58
CA CYS A 23 4.62 6.57 11.50
C CYS A 23 4.09 7.93 11.03
N ALA A 24 4.45 8.33 9.80
CA ALA A 24 4.00 9.61 9.24
C ALA A 24 2.47 9.66 9.03
N TYR A 25 1.80 8.51 8.84
CA TYR A 25 0.35 8.45 8.76
C TYR A 25 -0.34 8.84 10.07
N HIS A 26 0.37 8.73 11.20
CA HIS A 26 -0.11 9.09 12.54
C HIS A 26 0.60 10.33 13.09
N TYR A 27 1.00 11.29 12.25
CA TYR A 27 1.71 12.50 12.70
C TYR A 27 3.01 12.19 13.47
N ASP A 28 3.80 11.24 12.96
CA ASP A 28 5.10 10.85 13.52
C ASP A 28 5.05 10.27 14.95
N VAL A 29 3.90 9.70 15.33
CA VAL A 29 3.75 8.91 16.55
C VAL A 29 4.70 7.71 16.54
N GLN A 30 5.32 7.44 17.69
CA GLN A 30 6.24 6.31 17.87
C GLN A 30 5.52 4.96 17.90
N GLY A 31 6.18 3.92 17.38
CA GLY A 31 5.73 2.53 17.51
C GLY A 31 5.98 1.69 16.27
N ASN A 32 5.22 1.91 15.19
CA ASN A 32 5.39 1.17 13.94
C ASN A 32 5.89 2.07 12.82
N SER A 33 6.47 1.46 11.78
CA SER A 33 6.80 2.17 10.54
C SER A 33 5.53 2.42 9.73
N ILE A 34 5.63 3.31 8.74
CA ILE A 34 4.56 3.52 7.78
C ILE A 34 4.25 2.23 6.97
N GLU A 35 5.25 1.37 6.70
CA GLU A 35 5.05 0.11 5.98
C GLU A 35 4.24 -0.90 6.79
N ASP A 36 4.37 -0.88 8.11
CA ASP A 36 3.67 -1.78 9.03
C ASP A 36 2.38 -1.18 9.62
N CYS A 37 2.02 0.03 9.21
CA CYS A 37 0.82 0.70 9.69
C CYS A 37 -0.46 0.01 9.19
N SER A 38 -1.09 -0.80 10.03
CA SER A 38 -2.36 -1.48 9.71
C SER A 38 -3.49 -0.51 9.37
N ALA A 39 -3.54 0.65 10.04
CA ALA A 39 -4.56 1.66 9.76
C ALA A 39 -4.43 2.24 8.34
N LEU A 40 -3.19 2.45 7.87
CA LEU A 40 -2.92 2.90 6.50
C LEU A 40 -3.26 1.81 5.48
N LYS A 41 -2.89 0.55 5.75
CA LYS A 41 -3.22 -0.59 4.88
C LYS A 41 -4.73 -0.70 4.65
N ILE A 42 -5.52 -0.63 5.72
CA ILE A 42 -6.99 -0.66 5.64
C ILE A 42 -7.53 0.53 4.84
N GLU A 43 -6.98 1.73 5.02
CA GLU A 43 -7.45 2.91 4.28
C GLU A 43 -7.14 2.78 2.77
N ILE A 44 -5.95 2.29 2.41
CA ILE A 44 -5.59 2.01 1.02
C ILE A 44 -6.53 0.94 0.43
N GLU A 45 -6.81 -0.14 1.16
CA GLU A 45 -7.76 -1.18 0.72
C GLU A 45 -9.16 -0.61 0.44
N LYS A 46 -9.67 0.27 1.31
CA LYS A 46 -10.95 0.97 1.05
C LYS A 46 -10.87 1.84 -0.20
N MET A 47 -9.80 2.61 -0.38
CA MET A 47 -9.64 3.45 -1.57
C MET A 47 -9.59 2.62 -2.87
N ILE A 48 -9.05 1.40 -2.82
CA ILE A 48 -9.08 0.45 -3.94
C ILE A 48 -10.52 -0.03 -4.18
N GLN A 49 -11.24 -0.44 -3.14
CA GLN A 49 -12.62 -0.91 -3.23
C GLN A 49 -13.56 0.18 -3.76
N ASP A 50 -13.37 1.42 -3.30
CA ASP A 50 -14.10 2.61 -3.74
C ASP A 50 -13.67 3.08 -5.13
N LYS A 51 -12.71 2.41 -5.77
CA LYS A 51 -12.12 2.75 -7.08
C LYS A 51 -11.55 4.17 -7.13
N SER A 52 -11.19 4.72 -5.97
CA SER A 52 -10.51 6.01 -5.85
C SER A 52 -9.05 5.93 -6.27
N ILE A 53 -8.45 4.73 -6.18
CA ILE A 53 -7.12 4.40 -6.69
C ILE A 53 -7.15 3.06 -7.41
N MET A 54 -6.27 2.88 -8.39
CA MET A 54 -6.10 1.64 -9.15
C MET A 54 -4.70 1.07 -8.87
N VAL A 55 -4.61 -0.23 -8.62
CA VAL A 55 -3.35 -0.95 -8.52
C VAL A 55 -2.99 -1.48 -9.90
N GLN A 56 -1.78 -1.18 -10.38
CA GLN A 56 -1.24 -1.73 -11.62
C GLN A 56 -0.08 -2.66 -11.26
N THR A 57 -0.16 -3.92 -11.67
CA THR A 57 0.97 -4.83 -11.63
C THR A 57 1.77 -4.60 -12.90
N ILE A 58 3.04 -4.20 -12.76
CA ILE A 58 3.94 -4.17 -13.91
C ILE A 58 4.52 -5.57 -14.01
N ASP A 59 3.80 -6.45 -14.70
CA ASP A 59 4.36 -7.74 -15.08
C ASP A 59 5.54 -7.44 -16.01
N SER A 60 6.76 -7.66 -15.51
CA SER A 60 8.00 -7.44 -16.26
C SER A 60 8.25 -8.54 -17.31
N GLY A 61 7.20 -9.29 -17.66
CA GLY A 61 7.21 -10.35 -18.65
C GLY A 61 6.08 -10.13 -19.65
N GLU A 62 6.49 -9.93 -20.90
CA GLU A 62 5.73 -10.14 -22.14
C GLU A 62 4.46 -9.31 -22.38
N SER A 63 4.67 -8.13 -22.96
CA SER A 63 3.80 -7.68 -24.06
C SER A 63 3.96 -8.67 -25.23
N SER A 64 3.31 -9.83 -25.17
CA SER A 64 3.28 -10.80 -26.28
C SER A 64 2.32 -10.28 -27.35
N SER A 65 2.81 -9.39 -28.20
CA SER A 65 2.19 -9.10 -29.49
C SER A 65 2.88 -9.93 -30.56
N HIS A 66 2.57 -11.22 -30.62
CA HIS A 66 2.84 -12.02 -31.81
C HIS A 66 1.56 -12.03 -32.65
N THR A 67 1.47 -11.19 -33.67
CA THR A 67 0.44 -11.35 -34.70
C THR A 67 0.90 -12.45 -35.65
N ASP A 68 0.22 -13.59 -35.62
CA ASP A 68 0.38 -14.66 -36.61
C ASP A 68 0.00 -14.13 -38.00
N MET A 69 1.00 -13.89 -38.85
CA MET A 69 0.80 -13.67 -40.27
C MET A 69 0.77 -15.04 -40.95
N GLN A 70 -0.43 -15.57 -41.20
CA GLN A 70 -0.62 -16.66 -42.15
C GLN A 70 -0.33 -16.14 -43.56
N THR A 71 0.76 -16.58 -44.19
CA THR A 71 0.94 -16.47 -45.65
C THR A 71 0.78 -17.85 -46.27
N SER A 72 -0.39 -18.05 -46.90
CA SER A 72 -0.65 -19.17 -47.80
C SER A 72 0.32 -19.12 -48.98
N GLY A 73 0.93 -20.26 -49.30
CA GLY A 73 1.61 -20.54 -50.57
C GLY A 73 1.01 -21.79 -51.19
#